data_AF-A0A2S2BNU5-F1
#
_entry.id   AF-A0A2S2BNU5-F1
#
_cell.length_a   1.000
_cell.length_b   1.000
_cell.length_c   1.000
_cell.angle_alpha   90.00
_cell.angle_beta   90.00
_cell.angle_gamma   90.00
#
_symmetry.space_group_name_H-M   'P 1'
#
loop_
_entity.id
_entity.type
_entity.pdbx_description
1 polymer ?
#
loop_
_entity_poly.entity_id
_entity_poly.type
_entity_poly.pdbx_seq_one_letter_code
_entity_poly.pdbx_strand_id
1 'polypeptide(L)'
;MDEVSISVDGLEIRFGKDWVPVPEPFAELIREYASNRPNMNTASNPHSNWLFPGYAPGKHMHAQSVMRGLRKIGINLQGARNSALRELVLEVPPAVVAEMFSYHAATAERHAQAAGATWSSYPALRDDG
;
A
#
# COMPACT_ATOMS: atom_id res chain seq x y z
N MET A 1 -9.54 -1.40 11.79
CA MET A 1 -8.64 -2.41 12.36
C MET A 1 -7.26 -2.04 11.87
N ASP A 2 -6.26 -2.04 12.75
CA ASP A 2 -4.91 -1.60 12.41
C ASP A 2 -4.28 -2.56 11.38
N GLU A 3 -3.71 -2.01 10.33
CA GLU A 3 -2.99 -2.74 9.28
C GLU A 3 -1.49 -2.39 9.30
N VAL A 4 -1.04 -1.69 10.34
CA VAL A 4 0.35 -1.25 10.50
C VAL A 4 0.85 -1.73 11.86
N SER A 5 1.96 -2.45 11.85
CA SER A 5 2.67 -2.88 13.05
C SER A 5 3.99 -2.12 13.14
N ILE A 6 4.22 -1.43 14.26
CA ILE A 6 5.48 -0.77 14.55
C ILE A 6 6.13 -1.55 15.69
N SER A 7 7.20 -2.28 15.39
CA SER A 7 7.95 -3.06 16.36
C SER A 7 9.41 -2.60 16.43
N VAL A 8 10.17 -3.21 17.35
CA VAL A 8 11.62 -2.98 17.49
C VAL A 8 12.38 -3.50 16.27
N ASP A 9 11.84 -4.52 15.59
CA ASP A 9 12.45 -5.22 14.47
C ASP A 9 12.19 -4.52 13.11
N GLY A 10 11.23 -3.59 13.06
CA GLY A 10 10.90 -2.89 11.83
C GLY A 10 9.48 -2.32 11.82
N LEU A 11 9.13 -1.68 10.71
CA LEU A 11 7.76 -1.29 10.43
C LEU A 11 7.20 -2.24 9.38
N GLU A 12 6.05 -2.85 9.67
CA GLU A 12 5.38 -3.77 8.77
C GLU A 12 3.96 -3.30 8.48
N ILE A 13 3.49 -3.58 7.27
CA ILE A 13 2.11 -3.32 6.85
C ILE A 13 1.47 -4.61 6.37
N ARG A 14 0.19 -4.79 6.69
CA ARG A 14 -0.56 -5.99 6.32
C ARG A 14 -1.21 -5.81 4.96
N PHE A 15 -0.83 -6.64 3.99
CA PHE A 15 -1.52 -6.77 2.70
C PHE A 15 -2.25 -8.11 2.67
N GLY A 16 -3.59 -8.06 2.62
CA GLY A 16 -4.40 -9.29 2.71
C GLY A 16 -4.14 -10.01 4.03
N LYS A 17 -3.50 -11.19 3.97
CA LYS A 17 -3.14 -12.01 5.13
C LYS A 17 -1.67 -11.87 5.55
N ASP A 18 -0.84 -11.25 4.72
CA ASP A 18 0.62 -11.26 4.88
C ASP A 18 1.11 -9.92 5.47
N TRP A 19 2.07 -9.99 6.38
CA TRP A 19 2.81 -8.82 6.85
C TRP A 19 4.02 -8.59 5.96
N VAL A 20 4.16 -7.36 5.46
CA VAL A 20 5.21 -6.98 4.53
C VAL A 20 6.04 -5.87 5.18
N PRO A 21 7.37 -6.02 5.23
CA PRO A 21 8.24 -4.97 5.77
C PRO A 21 8.18 -3.74 4.88
N VAL A 22 8.09 -2.57 5.51
CA VAL A 22 8.19 -1.30 4.82
C VAL A 22 9.67 -0.95 4.71
N PRO A 23 10.20 -0.75 3.49
CA PRO A 23 11.60 -0.40 3.31
C PRO A 23 11.87 1.03 3.76
N GLU A 24 13.09 1.28 4.23
CA GLU A 24 13.57 2.66 4.40
C GLU A 24 13.75 3.35 3.03
N PRO A 25 13.49 4.66 2.93
CA PRO A 25 13.21 5.62 4.01
C PRO A 25 11.72 5.74 4.40
N PHE A 26 10.84 4.90 3.83
CA PHE A 26 9.39 5.05 4.04
C PHE A 26 8.97 4.67 5.45
N ALA A 27 9.66 3.72 6.09
CA ALA A 27 9.38 3.34 7.46
C ALA A 27 9.66 4.49 8.43
N GLU A 28 10.74 5.25 8.26
CA GLU A 28 11.01 6.48 9.00
C GLU A 28 9.88 7.51 8.84
N LEU A 29 9.45 7.79 7.61
CA LEU A 29 8.35 8.72 7.34
C LEU A 29 7.04 8.31 8.05
N ILE A 30 6.73 7.01 8.05
CA ILE A 30 5.53 6.49 8.72
C ILE A 30 5.69 6.60 10.25
N ARG A 31 6.87 6.33 10.81
CA ARG A 31 7.14 6.50 12.25
C ARG A 31 7.02 7.95 12.71
N GLU A 32 7.59 8.88 11.95
CA GLU A 32 7.50 10.32 12.21
C GLU A 32 6.03 10.77 12.17
N TYR A 33 5.31 10.35 11.14
CA TYR A 33 3.88 10.63 11.03
C TYR A 33 3.08 10.03 12.18
N ALA A 34 3.31 8.76 12.53
CA ALA A 34 2.61 8.04 13.60
C ALA A 34 2.78 8.72 14.97
N SER A 35 3.95 9.31 15.21
CA SER A 35 4.29 10.06 16.42
C SER A 35 3.62 11.44 16.48
N ASN A 36 3.36 12.05 15.31
CA ASN A 36 2.80 13.40 15.17
C ASN A 36 1.40 13.41 14.54
N ARG A 37 0.62 12.33 14.71
CA ARG A 37 -0.67 12.16 14.03
C ARG A 37 -1.63 13.32 14.34
N PRO A 38 -2.24 13.95 13.32
CA PRO A 38 -3.30 14.92 13.54
C PRO A 38 -4.57 14.24 14.08
N ASN A 39 -5.52 15.02 14.59
CA ASN A 39 -6.82 14.54 15.08
C ASN A 39 -6.75 13.58 16.29
N MET A 40 -5.66 13.67 17.08
CA MET A 40 -5.48 12.92 18.33
C MET A 40 -5.99 13.66 19.58
N ASN A 41 -6.14 15.00 19.52
CA ASN A 41 -6.49 15.86 20.67
C ASN A 41 -8.00 16.04 20.89
N THR A 42 -8.87 15.44 20.06
CA THR A 42 -10.30 15.48 20.31
C THR A 42 -10.65 14.52 21.44
N ALA A 43 -11.50 14.93 22.39
CA ALA A 43 -11.94 14.17 23.58
C ALA A 43 -12.58 12.78 23.29
N SER A 44 -12.61 12.41 22.02
CA SER A 44 -13.33 11.30 21.44
C SER A 44 -12.37 10.35 20.68
N ASN A 45 -11.07 10.69 20.55
CA ASN A 45 -10.10 9.87 19.82
C ASN A 45 -8.69 9.69 20.48
N PRO A 46 -8.54 9.67 21.82
CA PRO A 46 -7.22 9.58 22.45
C PRO A 46 -6.47 8.26 22.16
N HIS A 47 -7.16 7.21 21.70
CA HIS A 47 -6.60 5.89 21.41
C HIS A 47 -6.92 5.41 19.97
N SER A 48 -6.83 6.29 18.98
CA SER A 48 -7.07 5.88 17.60
C SER A 48 -5.99 4.91 17.10
N ASN A 49 -6.39 3.69 16.76
CA ASN A 49 -5.53 2.66 16.15
C ASN A 49 -5.54 2.75 14.62
N TRP A 50 -5.72 3.95 14.06
CA TRP A 50 -5.64 4.18 12.62
C TRP A 50 -4.38 4.95 12.31
N LEU A 51 -3.65 4.53 11.27
CA LEU A 51 -2.49 5.30 10.81
C LEU A 51 -2.90 6.73 10.46
N PHE A 52 -4.02 6.91 9.75
CA PHE A 52 -4.62 8.20 9.43
C PHE A 52 -5.93 8.39 10.21
N PRO A 53 -5.92 9.04 11.39
CA PRO A 53 -7.13 9.24 12.18
C PRO A 53 -8.10 10.23 11.52
N GLY A 54 -9.38 9.87 11.50
CA GLY A 54 -10.47 10.76 11.11
C GLY A 54 -10.87 11.71 12.24
N TYR A 55 -11.83 12.60 11.96
CA TYR A 55 -12.36 13.55 12.95
C TYR A 55 -13.27 12.90 14.00
N ALA A 56 -13.89 11.76 13.65
CA ALA A 56 -14.81 11.04 14.53
C ALA A 56 -14.11 9.87 15.24
N PRO A 57 -14.53 9.51 16.46
CA PRO A 57 -14.02 8.38 17.23
C PRO A 57 -13.94 7.09 16.43
N GLY A 58 -12.78 6.44 16.45
CA GLY A 58 -12.60 5.12 15.84
C GLY A 58 -12.80 5.08 14.31
N LYS A 59 -12.90 6.24 13.64
CA LYS A 59 -13.01 6.33 12.18
C LYS A 59 -11.66 6.70 11.59
N HIS A 60 -11.31 6.03 10.50
CA HIS A 60 -10.17 6.43 9.68
C HIS A 60 -10.50 7.71 8.91
N MET A 61 -9.45 8.41 8.47
CA MET A 61 -9.56 9.51 7.53
C MET A 61 -10.21 9.00 6.24
N HIS A 62 -11.09 9.81 5.64
CA HIS A 62 -11.67 9.47 4.35
C HIS A 62 -10.57 9.43 3.28
N ALA A 63 -10.57 8.40 2.43
CA ALA A 63 -9.53 8.20 1.42
C ALA A 63 -9.35 9.43 0.51
N GLN A 64 -10.44 10.11 0.13
CA GLN A 64 -10.36 11.32 -0.69
C GLN A 64 -9.61 12.48 -0.01
N SER A 65 -9.62 12.54 1.33
CA SER A 65 -8.89 13.56 2.07
C SER A 65 -7.38 13.31 2.00
N VAL A 66 -6.96 12.05 2.18
CA VAL A 66 -5.55 11.65 1.99
C VAL A 66 -5.12 11.91 0.54
N MET A 67 -5.93 11.46 -0.43
CA MET A 67 -5.66 11.68 -1.85
C MET A 67 -5.53 13.17 -2.20
N ARG A 68 -6.36 14.04 -1.61
CA ARG A 68 -6.27 15.50 -1.81
C ARG A 68 -4.98 16.07 -1.24
N GLY A 69 -4.56 15.61 -0.06
CA GLY A 69 -3.27 15.99 0.54
C GLY A 69 -2.09 15.64 -0.36
N LEU A 70 -2.05 14.40 -0.85
CA LEU A 70 -0.99 13.93 -1.76
C LEU A 70 -0.97 14.72 -3.07
N ARG A 71 -2.14 15.00 -3.67
CA ARG A 71 -2.21 15.85 -4.88
C ARG A 71 -1.74 17.27 -4.63
N LYS A 72 -2.01 17.84 -3.46
CA LYS A 72 -1.58 19.20 -3.10
C LYS A 72 -0.06 19.35 -3.06
N ILE A 73 0.67 18.27 -2.72
CA ILE A 73 2.14 18.22 -2.76
C ILE A 73 2.69 17.73 -4.11
N GLY A 74 1.86 17.69 -5.15
CA GLY A 74 2.28 17.37 -6.52
C GLY A 74 2.30 15.87 -6.87
N ILE A 75 1.85 14.99 -5.99
CA ILE A 75 1.84 13.55 -6.27
C ILE A 75 0.68 13.19 -7.20
N ASN A 76 1.02 12.71 -8.40
CA ASN A 76 0.06 12.07 -9.30
C ASN A 76 -0.18 10.63 -8.86
N LEU A 77 -1.27 10.40 -8.12
CA LEU A 77 -1.61 9.08 -7.56
C LEU A 77 -1.73 7.98 -8.62
N GLN A 78 -2.39 8.27 -9.75
CA GLN A 78 -2.55 7.28 -10.80
C GLN A 78 -1.22 7.01 -11.51
N GLY A 79 -0.43 8.07 -11.74
CA GLY A 79 0.92 7.95 -12.29
C GLY A 79 1.81 7.10 -11.41
N ALA A 80 1.89 7.41 -10.11
CA ALA A 80 2.67 6.68 -9.12
C ALA A 80 2.25 5.20 -9.07
N ARG A 81 0.94 4.92 -9.01
CA ARG A 81 0.41 3.55 -8.98
C ARG A 81 0.74 2.78 -10.25
N ASN A 82 0.58 3.41 -11.42
CA ASN A 82 0.90 2.78 -12.70
C ASN A 82 2.39 2.54 -12.87
N SER A 83 3.25 3.44 -12.40
CA SER A 83 4.71 3.27 -12.44
C SER A 83 5.15 2.12 -11.54
N ALA A 84 4.68 2.08 -10.29
CA ALA A 84 4.98 0.99 -9.37
C ALA A 84 4.54 -0.38 -9.94
N LEU A 85 3.34 -0.46 -10.53
CA LEU A 85 2.89 -1.69 -11.19
C LEU A 85 3.78 -2.08 -12.37
N ARG A 86 4.24 -1.12 -13.18
CA ARG A 86 5.12 -1.41 -14.33
C ARG A 86 6.49 -1.90 -13.88
N GLU A 87 7.01 -1.38 -12.78
CA GLU A 87 8.25 -1.84 -12.19
C GLU A 87 8.09 -3.26 -11.63
N LEU A 88 7.03 -3.51 -10.87
CA LEU A 88 6.75 -4.83 -10.30
C LEU A 88 6.59 -5.94 -11.35
N VAL A 89 5.91 -5.65 -12.47
CA VAL A 89 5.75 -6.64 -13.56
C VAL A 89 7.03 -6.89 -14.35
N LEU A 90 8.12 -6.17 -14.11
CA LEU A 90 9.45 -6.52 -14.66
C LEU A 90 10.17 -7.55 -13.79
N GLU A 91 9.89 -7.57 -12.50
CA GLU A 91 10.55 -8.45 -11.53
C GLU A 91 9.73 -9.71 -11.22
N VAL A 92 8.39 -9.58 -11.29
CA VAL A 92 7.45 -10.63 -10.89
C VAL A 92 6.43 -10.87 -12.01
N PRO A 93 6.04 -12.13 -12.29
CA PRO A 93 5.03 -12.44 -13.29
C PRO A 93 3.71 -11.68 -13.06
N PRO A 94 3.04 -11.17 -14.12
CA PRO A 94 1.85 -10.34 -14.00
C PRO A 94 0.69 -11.02 -13.28
N ALA A 95 0.56 -12.34 -13.40
CA ALA A 95 -0.46 -13.11 -12.70
C ALA A 95 -0.28 -13.07 -11.18
N VAL A 96 0.96 -13.15 -10.70
CA VAL A 96 1.30 -13.08 -9.27
C VAL A 96 1.07 -11.66 -8.75
N VAL A 97 1.48 -10.64 -9.50
CA VAL A 97 1.19 -9.23 -9.18
C VAL A 97 -0.32 -8.97 -9.12
N ALA A 98 -1.10 -9.57 -10.02
CA ALA A 98 -2.55 -9.45 -10.03
C ALA A 98 -3.19 -10.03 -8.77
N GLU A 99 -2.74 -11.20 -8.33
CA GLU A 99 -3.19 -11.83 -7.09
C GLU A 99 -2.81 -10.99 -5.86
N MET A 100 -1.51 -10.64 -5.73
CA MET A 100 -0.98 -9.90 -4.59
C MET A 100 -1.69 -8.55 -4.36
N PHE A 101 -1.96 -7.82 -5.45
CA PHE A 101 -2.55 -6.49 -5.38
C PHE A 101 -4.04 -6.47 -5.74
N SER A 102 -4.69 -7.63 -5.82
CA SER A 102 -6.11 -7.79 -6.16
C SER A 102 -6.53 -7.06 -7.45
N TYR A 103 -5.67 -7.13 -8.47
CA TYR A 103 -5.98 -6.65 -9.81
C TYR A 103 -6.58 -7.76 -10.67
N HIS A 104 -7.38 -7.38 -11.67
CA HIS A 104 -7.72 -8.31 -12.73
C HIS A 104 -6.47 -8.67 -13.53
N ALA A 105 -6.25 -9.96 -13.82
CA ALA A 105 -5.05 -10.45 -14.53
C ALA A 105 -4.80 -9.69 -15.85
N ALA A 106 -5.85 -9.48 -16.66
CA ALA A 106 -5.77 -8.69 -17.89
C ALA A 106 -5.30 -7.24 -17.70
N THR A 107 -5.46 -6.65 -16.52
CA THR A 107 -4.94 -5.31 -16.21
C THR A 107 -3.45 -5.37 -15.92
N ALA A 108 -2.98 -6.33 -15.11
CA ALA A 108 -1.55 -6.53 -14.86
C ALA A 108 -0.80 -6.88 -16.15
N GLU A 109 -1.38 -7.71 -17.02
CA GLU A 109 -0.81 -8.05 -18.34
C GLU A 109 -0.63 -6.83 -19.24
N ARG A 110 -1.62 -5.92 -19.26
CA ARG A 110 -1.49 -4.63 -19.98
C ARG A 110 -0.35 -3.77 -19.43
N HIS A 111 -0.13 -3.77 -18.11
CA HIS A 111 1.02 -3.08 -17.52
C HIS A 111 2.35 -3.74 -17.91
N ALA A 112 2.40 -5.07 -17.98
CA ALA A 112 3.57 -5.84 -18.38
C ALA A 112 3.97 -5.55 -19.83
N GLN A 113 3.01 -5.59 -20.75
CA GLN A 113 3.20 -5.22 -22.16
C GLN A 113 3.69 -3.79 -22.31
N ALA A 114 3.09 -2.85 -21.57
CA ALA A 114 3.50 -1.45 -21.59
C ALA A 114 4.89 -1.21 -20.98
N ALA A 115 5.36 -2.09 -20.09
CA ALA A 115 6.69 -2.05 -19.50
C ALA A 115 7.76 -2.79 -20.35
N GLY A 116 7.35 -3.53 -21.39
CA GLY A 116 8.26 -4.36 -22.19
C GLY A 116 8.65 -5.68 -21.50
N ALA A 117 7.90 -6.11 -20.49
CA ALA A 117 8.15 -7.37 -19.80
C ALA A 117 7.90 -8.56 -20.73
N THR A 118 8.86 -9.47 -20.85
CA THR A 118 8.75 -10.66 -21.74
C THR A 118 8.59 -11.92 -20.89
N TRP A 119 7.40 -12.10 -20.31
CA TRP A 119 7.08 -13.33 -19.58
C TRP A 119 6.53 -14.39 -20.54
N SER A 120 7.31 -15.43 -20.80
CA SER A 120 6.87 -16.63 -21.52
C SER A 120 6.10 -17.53 -20.54
N SER A 121 4.78 -17.65 -20.73
CA SER A 121 3.84 -18.55 -20.04
C SER A 121 4.31 -19.05 -18.68
N TYR A 122 4.06 -18.25 -17.62
CA TYR A 122 4.27 -18.73 -16.26
C TYR A 122 3.35 -19.96 -16.06
N PRO A 123 3.89 -21.16 -15.77
CA PRO A 123 3.06 -22.29 -15.41
C PRO A 123 2.30 -21.87 -14.16
N ALA A 124 0.97 -21.83 -14.21
CA ALA A 124 0.16 -21.56 -13.04
C ALA A 124 0.68 -22.42 -11.90
N LEU A 125 1.20 -21.77 -10.86
CA LEU A 125 1.71 -22.45 -9.68
C LEU A 125 0.56 -23.33 -9.17
N ARG A 126 0.66 -24.65 -9.40
CA ARG A 126 -0.29 -25.63 -8.90
C ARG A 126 0.15 -25.99 -7.49
N ASP A 127 -0.80 -25.81 -6.58
CA ASP A 127 -1.23 -26.73 -5.52
C ASP A 127 -0.13 -27.60 -4.88
N ASP A 128 0.24 -27.27 -3.65
CA ASP A 128 0.88 -28.18 -2.71
C ASP A 128 0.27 -27.95 -1.30
N GLY A 129 -0.62 -28.87 -0.88
CA GLY A 129 -0.80 -29.31 0.52
C GLY A 129 -1.86 -28.63 1.37
#